data_AF-A0A328SWX7-F1
#
_entry.id   AF-A0A328SWX7-F1
#
_cell.length_a   1.000
_cell.length_b   1.000
_cell.length_c   1.000
_cell.angle_alpha   90.00
_cell.angle_beta   90.00
_cell.angle_gamma   90.00
#
_symmetry.space_group_name_H-M   'P 1'
#
loop_
_entity.id
_entity.type
_entity.pdbx_description
1 polymer ?
#
loop_
_entity_poly.entity_id
_entity_poly.type
_entity_poly.pdbx_seq_one_letter_code
_entity_poly.pdbx_strand_id
1 'polypeptide(L)'
;MFEDESFILLWCKGPLGISYPLFTKFYVYVKSRDLLVKVSANEKQFLLAVMAEWKRMGLQARELAHTDLFHDFSQAVSSRGRALWNSFFRSTAAQQTAATYQSYI
;
A
#
# COMPACT_ATOMS: atom_id res chain seq x y z
N MET A 1 5.60 -7.30 7.01
CA MET A 1 6.38 -7.39 5.77
C MET A 1 5.52 -8.08 4.74
N PHE A 2 5.58 -7.62 3.50
CA PHE A 2 5.08 -8.33 2.32
C PHE A 2 6.26 -8.52 1.36
N GLU A 3 6.33 -9.65 0.69
CA GLU A 3 7.40 -10.00 -0.23
C GLU A 3 6.83 -10.81 -1.38
N ASP A 4 7.21 -10.44 -2.60
CA ASP A 4 6.97 -11.19 -3.82
C ASP A 4 8.29 -11.37 -4.61
N GLU A 5 8.23 -11.87 -5.84
CA GLU A 5 9.41 -12.10 -6.68
C GLU A 5 10.19 -10.83 -7.03
N SER A 6 9.53 -9.67 -7.10
CA SER A 6 10.09 -8.40 -7.58
C SER A 6 10.36 -7.38 -6.47
N PHE A 7 9.57 -7.41 -5.39
CA PHE A 7 9.52 -6.36 -4.37
C PHE A 7 9.48 -6.91 -2.95
N ILE A 8 9.97 -6.10 -2.01
CA ILE A 8 9.73 -6.27 -0.58
C ILE A 8 9.13 -4.98 -0.03
N LEU A 9 7.90 -5.06 0.47
CA LEU A 9 7.25 -3.95 1.18
C LEU A 9 7.49 -4.12 2.69
N LEU A 10 8.29 -3.21 3.23
CA LEU A 10 8.71 -3.17 4.62
C LEU A 10 7.94 -2.10 5.37
N TRP A 11 7.55 -2.40 6.60
CA TRP A 11 7.02 -1.40 7.53
C TRP A 11 7.62 -1.59 8.91
N CYS A 12 8.18 -0.52 9.45
CA CYS A 12 8.77 -0.49 10.78
C CYS A 12 7.75 0.09 11.75
N LYS A 13 7.45 -0.65 12.83
CA LYS A 13 6.71 -0.09 13.97
C LYS A 13 7.56 1.01 14.62
N GLY A 14 6.89 2.00 15.24
CA GLY A 14 7.57 3.04 15.98
C GLY A 14 8.41 2.50 17.15
N PRO A 15 9.32 3.32 17.70
CA PRO A 15 10.08 2.95 18.89
C PRO A 15 9.13 2.51 20.02
N LEU A 16 9.53 1.49 20.78
CA LEU A 16 8.77 0.88 21.89
C LEU A 16 7.52 0.06 21.50
N GLY A 17 7.39 -0.36 20.23
CA GLY A 17 6.27 -1.21 19.80
C GLY A 17 4.92 -0.49 19.73
N ILE A 18 4.90 0.81 20.05
CA ILE A 18 3.72 1.63 19.97
C ILE A 18 3.43 1.87 18.49
N SER A 19 2.35 1.25 18.02
CA SER A 19 1.93 1.28 16.61
C SER A 19 1.15 2.57 16.32
N TYR A 20 1.73 3.72 16.67
CA TYR A 20 1.17 5.02 16.27
C TYR A 20 1.38 5.21 14.77
N PRO A 21 0.31 5.43 13.99
CA PRO A 21 0.40 5.57 12.53
C PRO A 21 1.38 6.66 12.08
N LEU A 22 1.57 7.70 12.88
CA LEU A 22 2.54 8.76 12.65
C LEU A 22 4.00 8.25 12.58
N PHE A 23 4.39 7.28 13.41
CA PHE A 23 5.77 6.79 13.48
C PHE A 23 6.06 5.59 12.58
N THR A 24 5.04 4.96 12.00
CA THR A 24 5.25 3.86 11.05
C THR A 24 5.93 4.38 9.79
N LYS A 25 7.11 3.84 9.46
CA LYS A 25 7.79 4.13 8.20
C LYS A 25 7.61 2.95 7.26
N PHE A 26 7.32 3.24 6.00
CA PHE A 26 7.17 2.23 4.94
C PHE A 26 8.28 2.39 3.91
N TYR A 27 8.77 1.27 3.41
CA TYR A 27 9.80 1.22 2.37
C TYR A 27 9.46 0.13 1.36
N VAL A 28 9.76 0.39 0.10
CA VAL A 28 9.68 -0.59 -0.99
C VAL A 28 11.10 -0.88 -1.43
N TYR A 29 11.52 -2.12 -1.31
CA TYR A 29 12.78 -2.60 -1.87
C TYR A 29 12.52 -3.25 -3.22
N VAL A 30 13.27 -2.85 -4.25
CA VAL A 30 13.17 -3.36 -5.62
C VAL A 30 14.32 -4.33 -5.86
N LYS A 31 14.04 -5.63 -5.89
CA LYS A 31 15.06 -6.69 -5.93
C LYS A 31 15.96 -6.59 -7.17
N SER A 32 15.37 -6.30 -8.33
CA SER A 32 16.09 -6.23 -9.61
C SER A 32 17.08 -5.07 -9.74
N ARG A 33 16.96 -4.05 -8.87
CA ARG A 33 17.77 -2.82 -8.95
C ARG A 33 18.58 -2.56 -7.68
N ASP A 34 18.51 -3.45 -6.68
CA ASP A 34 19.07 -3.23 -5.35
C ASP A 34 18.74 -1.84 -4.79
N LEU A 35 17.46 -1.45 -4.91
CA LEU A 35 17.01 -0.08 -4.64
C LEU A 35 15.98 -0.06 -3.51
N LEU A 36 16.30 0.65 -2.43
CA LEU A 36 15.37 0.91 -1.35
C LEU A 36 14.70 2.29 -1.51
N VAL A 37 13.39 2.28 -1.77
CA VAL A 37 12.58 3.48 -1.95
C VAL A 37 11.75 3.74 -0.69
N LYS A 38 11.99 4.86 -0.03
CA LYS A 38 11.17 5.29 1.11
C LYS A 38 9.80 5.76 0.63
N VAL A 39 8.72 5.20 1.17
CA VAL A 39 7.32 5.60 0.91
C VAL A 39 7.06 7.01 1.43
N SER A 40 6.42 7.85 0.62
CA SER A 40 6.07 9.24 0.95
C SER A 40 4.88 9.31 1.91
N ALA A 41 4.61 10.49 2.47
CA ALA A 41 3.50 10.68 3.40
C ALA A 41 2.13 10.35 2.77
N ASN A 42 1.90 10.77 1.51
CA ASN A 42 0.63 10.56 0.81
C ASN A 42 0.41 9.07 0.48
N GLU A 43 1.42 8.39 -0.04
CA GLU A 43 1.36 6.95 -0.34
C GLU A 43 1.20 6.12 0.94
N LYS A 44 1.79 6.57 2.05
CA LYS A 44 1.59 5.97 3.36
C LYS A 44 0.15 6.11 3.84
N GLN A 45 -0.47 7.28 3.67
CA GLN A 45 -1.89 7.47 4.03
C GLN A 45 -2.79 6.51 3.26
N PHE A 46 -2.50 6.30 1.98
CA PHE A 46 -3.20 5.31 1.17
C PHE A 46 -3.12 3.89 1.78
N LEU A 47 -1.92 3.39 2.08
CA LEU A 47 -1.76 2.06 2.69
C LEU A 47 -2.48 1.97 4.04
N LEU A 48 -2.41 3.02 4.86
CA LEU A 48 -3.09 3.05 6.15
C LEU A 48 -4.61 3.00 6.00
N ALA A 49 -5.18 3.70 5.01
CA ALA A 49 -6.60 3.68 4.71
C ALA A 49 -7.06 2.29 4.25
N VAL A 50 -6.33 1.67 3.33
CA VAL A 50 -6.57 0.28 2.89
C VAL A 50 -6.54 -0.68 4.07
N MET A 51 -5.50 -0.62 4.91
CA MET A 51 -5.37 -1.49 6.08
C MET A 51 -6.51 -1.28 7.10
N ALA A 52 -6.95 -0.03 7.31
CA ALA A 52 -8.08 0.29 8.18
C ALA A 52 -9.39 -0.30 7.64
N GLU A 53 -9.60 -0.19 6.33
CA GLU A 53 -10.79 -0.70 5.67
C GLU A 53 -10.85 -2.24 5.67
N TRP A 54 -9.72 -2.91 5.43
CA TRP A 54 -9.63 -4.37 5.61
C TRP A 54 -9.89 -4.81 7.05
N LYS A 55 -9.39 -4.04 8.04
CA LYS A 55 -9.71 -4.31 9.45
C LYS A 55 -11.20 -4.19 9.72
N ARG A 56 -11.90 -3.26 9.05
CA ARG A 56 -13.35 -3.05 9.16
C ARG A 56 -14.15 -4.20 8.53
N MET A 57 -13.73 -4.71 7.37
CA MET A 57 -14.42 -5.78 6.65
C MET A 57 -14.20 -7.20 7.21
N GLY A 58 -13.18 -7.41 8.04
CA GLY A 58 -12.85 -8.71 8.61
C GLY A 58 -11.94 -9.57 7.72
N LEU A 59 -11.55 -10.75 8.23
CA LEU A 59 -10.49 -11.60 7.67
C LEU A 59 -10.75 -12.08 6.22
N GLN A 60 -11.99 -12.15 5.75
CA GLN A 60 -12.30 -12.68 4.41
C GLN A 60 -11.89 -11.74 3.26
N ALA A 61 -11.90 -10.42 3.48
CA ALA A 61 -11.39 -9.45 2.49
C ALA A 61 -9.84 -9.48 2.38
N ARG A 62 -9.19 -10.14 3.34
CA ARG A 62 -7.74 -10.11 3.55
C ARG A 62 -6.97 -11.16 2.74
N GLU A 63 -7.64 -12.12 2.10
CA GLU A 63 -6.93 -13.20 1.39
C GLU A 63 -6.93 -13.02 -0.13
N LEU A 64 -7.95 -12.35 -0.69
CA LEU A 64 -8.11 -12.21 -2.15
C LEU A 64 -7.48 -10.94 -2.74
N ALA A 65 -7.25 -9.90 -1.94
CA ALA A 65 -6.80 -8.59 -2.44
C ALA A 65 -5.36 -8.22 -2.06
N HIS A 66 -4.64 -9.09 -1.35
CA HIS A 66 -3.39 -8.73 -0.68
C HIS A 66 -2.17 -8.74 -1.60
N THR A 67 -2.07 -9.71 -2.50
CA THR A 67 -0.86 -9.89 -3.31
C THR A 67 -0.80 -8.85 -4.42
N ASP A 68 -1.88 -8.70 -5.18
CA ASP A 68 -1.92 -7.78 -6.33
C ASP A 68 -1.83 -6.32 -5.88
N LEU A 69 -2.54 -5.92 -4.83
CA LEU A 69 -2.51 -4.54 -4.36
C LEU A 69 -1.12 -4.12 -3.85
N PHE A 70 -0.44 -4.99 -3.08
CA PHE A 70 0.89 -4.66 -2.57
C PHE A 70 1.96 -4.71 -3.66
N HIS A 71 1.80 -5.59 -4.64
CA HIS A 71 2.64 -5.61 -5.84
C HIS A 71 2.48 -4.29 -6.62
N ASP A 72 1.25 -3.94 -7.00
CA ASP A 72 0.94 -2.74 -7.78
C ASP A 72 1.35 -1.47 -7.04
N PHE A 73 1.12 -1.40 -5.73
CA PHE A 73 1.59 -0.32 -4.89
C PHE A 73 3.13 -0.21 -4.95
N SER A 74 3.84 -1.33 -4.80
CA SER A 74 5.31 -1.35 -4.83
C SER A 74 5.86 -0.95 -6.20
N GLN A 75 5.19 -1.39 -7.28
CA GLN A 75 5.52 -1.00 -8.64
C GLN A 75 5.26 0.50 -8.89
N ALA A 76 4.15 1.04 -8.41
CA ALA A 76 3.84 2.47 -8.49
C ALA A 76 4.88 3.31 -7.73
N VAL A 77 5.20 2.93 -6.50
CA VAL A 77 6.21 3.63 -5.66
C VAL A 77 7.61 3.55 -6.27
N SER A 78 8.01 2.41 -6.82
CA SER A 78 9.32 2.26 -7.48
C SER A 78 9.43 3.02 -8.81
N SER A 79 8.30 3.44 -9.39
CA SER A 79 8.21 4.17 -10.66
C SER A 79 7.71 5.62 -10.51
N ARG A 80 7.85 6.22 -9.33
CA ARG A 80 7.45 7.61 -9.04
C ARG A 80 7.76 8.58 -10.18
N GLY A 81 6.76 9.42 -10.50
CA GLY A 81 6.84 10.41 -11.58
C GLY A 81 6.51 9.86 -12.97
N ARG A 82 6.17 8.57 -13.10
CA ARG A 82 5.72 7.96 -14.37
C ARG A 82 4.20 7.70 -14.36
N ALA A 83 3.67 7.40 -15.54
CA ALA A 83 2.25 7.14 -15.77
C ALA A 83 1.64 6.09 -14.81
N LEU A 84 2.41 5.07 -14.42
CA LEU A 84 1.99 4.03 -13.49
C LEU A 84 1.64 4.57 -12.10
N TRP A 85 2.45 5.47 -11.54
CA TRP A 85 2.17 6.11 -10.25
C TRP A 85 0.86 6.90 -10.31
N ASN A 86 0.71 7.73 -11.36
CA ASN A 86 -0.50 8.52 -11.55
C ASN A 86 -1.73 7.63 -11.76
N SER A 87 -1.61 6.58 -12.56
CA SER A 87 -2.71 5.65 -12.81
C SER A 87 -3.14 4.97 -11.52
N PHE A 88 -2.21 4.39 -10.76
CA PHE A 88 -2.51 3.70 -9.50
C PHE A 88 -3.15 4.65 -8.48
N PHE A 89 -2.48 5.76 -8.13
CA PHE A 89 -3.00 6.62 -7.06
C PHE A 89 -4.21 7.48 -7.49
N ARG A 90 -4.39 7.80 -8.79
CA ARG A 90 -5.61 8.49 -9.26
C ARG A 90 -6.78 7.53 -9.45
N SER A 91 -6.56 6.34 -10.00
CA SER A 91 -7.63 5.34 -10.15
C SER A 91 -8.12 4.91 -8.78
N THR A 92 -7.22 4.69 -7.81
CA THR A 92 -7.63 4.31 -6.48
C THR A 92 -8.13 5.48 -5.63
N ALA A 93 -7.69 6.73 -5.84
CA ALA A 93 -8.34 7.89 -5.22
C ALA A 93 -9.75 8.14 -5.81
N ALA A 94 -9.93 7.97 -7.12
CA ALA A 94 -11.23 8.04 -7.77
C ALA A 94 -12.15 6.89 -7.32
N GLN A 95 -11.62 5.68 -7.18
CA GLN A 95 -12.35 4.53 -6.63
C GLN A 95 -12.54 4.62 -5.11
N GLN A 96 -11.68 5.26 -4.33
CA GLN A 96 -11.95 5.50 -2.89
C GLN A 96 -12.97 6.62 -2.68
N THR A 97 -13.25 7.44 -3.70
CA THR A 97 -14.38 8.39 -3.71
C THR A 97 -15.65 7.75 -4.30
N ALA A 98 -15.53 6.75 -5.18
CA ALA A 98 -16.65 6.07 -5.85
C ALA A 98 -17.04 4.70 -5.24
N ALA A 99 -16.20 4.09 -4.39
CA ALA A 99 -16.42 2.81 -3.73
C ALA A 99 -16.71 3.01 -2.23
N THR A 100 -17.49 4.06 -1.94
CA THR A 100 -18.70 3.84 -1.14
C THR A 100 -19.40 2.62 -1.74
N TYR A 101 -19.19 1.46 -1.13
CA TYR A 101 -19.69 0.13 -1.48
C TYR A 101 -21.12 0.13 -2.05
N GLN A 102 -21.26 0.30 -3.38
CA GLN A 102 -22.54 0.22 -4.07
C GLN A 102 -22.65 -1.00 -4.98
N SER A 103 -21.82 -2.02 -4.77
CA SER A 103 -21.88 -3.23 -5.60
C SER A 103 -21.53 -4.50 -4.83
N TYR A 104 -22.21 -4.70 -3.70
CA TYR A 104 -22.57 -6.03 -3.20
C TYR A 104 -23.99 -5.93 -2.62
N ILE A 105 -24.95 -5.62 -3.50
CA ILE A 105 -26.37 -5.94 -3.34
C ILE A 105 -26.65 -7.06 -4.35
#